data_AF-A0A840FK95-F1
#
_entry.id   AF-A0A840FK95-F1
#
_cell.length_a   1.000
_cell.length_b   1.000
_cell.length_c   1.000
_cell.angle_alpha   90.00
_cell.angle_beta   90.00
_cell.angle_gamma   90.00
#
_symmetry.space_group_name_H-M   'P 1'
#
loop_
_entity.id
_entity.type
_entity.pdbx_description
1 polymer ?
#
loop_
_entity_poly.entity_id
_entity_poly.type
_entity_poly.pdbx_seq_one_letter_code
_entity_poly.pdbx_strand_id
1 'polypeptide(L)'
;MNFKGVGWLLVLLLAALVSFLAATMAWIAGFGWVLGLLCLVWGVFLLAEFRRWVPLRDVAWAANVGFGISVIRWFDLPAEGASGLTRLVLLGAGVLCLIFFALICPGLLAWGAGRLRPPPEPGLPVEKPASPEALRRWGPKD
;
A
#
# COMPACT_ATOMS: atom_id res chain seq x y z
N MET A 1 -9.00 43.22 37.62
CA MET A 1 -9.09 42.82 36.19
C MET A 1 -10.31 43.47 35.58
N ASN A 2 -10.19 44.10 34.41
CA ASN A 2 -11.31 44.79 33.75
C ASN A 2 -12.23 43.75 33.07
N PHE A 3 -13.56 43.88 33.20
CA PHE A 3 -14.55 42.94 32.63
C PHE A 3 -14.33 42.69 31.12
N LYS A 4 -13.84 43.71 30.39
CA LYS A 4 -13.45 43.57 28.98
C LYS A 4 -12.31 42.56 28.75
N GLY A 5 -11.32 42.51 29.64
CA GLY A 5 -10.20 41.57 29.56
C GLY A 5 -10.62 40.12 29.84
N VAL A 6 -11.56 39.93 30.77
CA VAL A 6 -12.14 38.61 31.06
C VAL A 6 -13.01 38.12 29.89
N GLY A 7 -13.79 39.00 29.28
CA GLY A 7 -14.56 38.68 28.07
C GLY A 7 -13.69 38.25 26.91
N TRP A 8 -12.60 38.98 26.62
CA TRP A 8 -11.65 38.61 25.57
C TRP A 8 -10.92 37.30 25.86
N LEU A 9 -10.52 37.06 27.12
CA LEU A 9 -9.91 35.79 27.51
C LEU A 9 -10.88 34.62 27.26
N LEU A 10 -12.15 34.78 27.61
CA LEU A 10 -13.17 33.75 27.38
C LEU A 10 -13.37 33.48 25.88
N VAL A 11 -13.41 34.52 25.05
CA VAL A 11 -13.48 34.39 23.58
C VAL A 11 -12.27 33.64 23.04
N LEU A 12 -11.06 33.97 23.50
CA LEU A 12 -9.84 33.29 23.06
C LEU A 12 -9.80 31.83 23.49
N LEU A 13 -10.27 31.51 24.71
CA LEU A 13 -10.37 30.14 25.19
C LEU A 13 -11.38 29.33 24.38
N LEU A 14 -12.55 29.91 24.08
CA LEU A 14 -13.55 29.28 23.21
C LEU A 14 -13.01 29.07 21.79
N ALA A 15 -12.33 30.07 21.22
CA ALA A 15 -11.72 29.95 19.89
C ALA A 15 -10.63 28.86 19.87
N ALA A 16 -9.80 28.78 20.91
CA ALA A 16 -8.80 27.73 21.05
C ALA A 16 -9.45 26.35 21.16
N LEU A 17 -10.52 26.20 21.94
CA LEU A 17 -11.27 24.95 22.07
C LEU A 17 -11.89 24.52 20.74
N VAL A 18 -12.57 25.43 20.03
CA VAL A 18 -13.18 25.14 18.73
C VAL A 18 -12.11 24.75 17.72
N SER A 19 -10.98 25.46 17.68
CA SER A 19 -9.86 25.15 16.79
C SER A 19 -9.26 23.78 17.09
N PHE A 20 -9.08 23.45 18.37
CA PHE A 20 -8.58 22.15 18.80
C PHE A 20 -9.51 21.01 18.40
N LEU A 21 -10.82 21.18 18.62
CA LEU A 21 -11.83 20.18 18.23
C LEU A 21 -11.86 20.00 16.70
N ALA A 22 -11.85 21.09 15.94
CA ALA A 22 -11.83 21.05 14.49
C ALA A 22 -10.56 20.35 13.97
N ALA A 23 -9.39 20.68 14.53
CA ALA A 23 -8.12 20.04 14.17
C ALA A 23 -8.13 18.54 14.49
N THR A 24 -8.67 18.15 15.64
CA THR A 24 -8.79 16.75 16.05
C THR A 24 -9.73 15.97 15.12
N MET A 25 -10.88 16.55 14.77
CA MET A 25 -11.82 15.93 13.82
C MET A 25 -11.19 15.79 12.43
N ALA A 26 -10.49 16.81 11.95
CA ALA A 26 -9.76 16.74 10.69
C ALA A 26 -8.67 15.66 10.70
N TRP A 27 -7.96 15.51 11.82
CA TRP A 27 -6.96 14.47 12.00
C TRP A 27 -7.57 13.07 11.97
N ILE A 28 -8.67 12.84 12.70
CA ILE A 28 -9.38 11.55 12.70
C ILE A 28 -9.91 11.22 11.30
N ALA A 29 -10.53 12.19 10.63
CA ALA A 29 -11.04 11.99 9.27
C ALA A 29 -9.90 11.69 8.28
N GLY A 30 -8.79 12.42 8.37
CA GLY A 30 -7.60 12.18 7.56
C GLY A 30 -7.01 10.80 7.81
N PHE A 31 -6.89 10.38 9.07
CA PHE A 31 -6.41 9.05 9.43
C PHE A 31 -7.35 7.95 8.92
N GLY A 32 -8.66 8.14 9.07
CA GLY A 32 -9.68 7.25 8.53
C GLY A 32 -9.58 7.11 7.01
N TRP A 33 -9.32 8.21 6.30
CA TRP A 33 -9.11 8.21 4.85
C TRP A 33 -7.86 7.42 4.45
N VAL A 34 -6.75 7.64 5.14
CA VAL A 34 -5.47 6.94 4.91
C VAL A 34 -5.64 5.43 5.13
N LEU A 35 -6.28 5.02 6.23
CA LEU A 35 -6.58 3.62 6.49
C LEU A 35 -7.56 3.03 5.47
N GLY A 36 -8.59 3.78 5.08
CA GLY A 36 -9.56 3.35 4.06
C GLY A 36 -8.89 3.09 2.71
N LEU A 37 -8.01 3.97 2.27
CA LEU A 37 -7.21 3.79 1.06
C LEU A 37 -6.30 2.57 1.16
N LEU A 38 -5.63 2.38 2.31
CA LEU A 38 -4.76 1.23 2.54
C LEU A 38 -5.55 -0.09 2.47
N CYS A 39 -6.70 -0.14 3.16
CA CYS A 39 -7.62 -1.28 3.10
C CYS A 39 -8.08 -1.57 1.68
N LEU A 40 -8.37 -0.53 0.89
CA LEU A 40 -8.77 -0.68 -0.51
C LEU A 40 -7.63 -1.27 -1.36
N VAL A 41 -6.42 -0.73 -1.26
CA VAL A 41 -5.25 -1.22 -1.99
C VAL A 41 -4.96 -2.67 -1.64
N TRP A 42 -4.96 -3.01 -0.35
CA TRP A 42 -4.72 -4.38 0.12
C TRP A 42 -5.84 -5.33 -0.27
N GLY A 43 -7.10 -4.88 -0.18
CA GLY A 43 -8.27 -5.65 -0.60
C GLY A 43 -8.23 -5.97 -2.10
N VAL A 44 -7.89 -4.99 -2.94
CA VAL A 44 -7.71 -5.19 -4.38
C VAL A 44 -6.55 -6.14 -4.66
N PHE A 45 -5.42 -5.99 -3.96
CA PHE A 45 -4.28 -6.89 -4.11
C PHE A 45 -4.67 -8.35 -3.76
N LEU A 46 -5.31 -8.57 -2.61
CA LEU A 46 -5.78 -9.88 -2.17
C LEU A 46 -6.78 -10.49 -3.17
N LEU A 47 -7.74 -9.69 -3.64
CA LEU A 47 -8.72 -10.13 -4.62
C LEU A 47 -8.03 -10.53 -5.94
N ALA A 48 -7.11 -9.70 -6.42
CA ALA A 48 -6.36 -9.95 -7.64
C ALA A 48 -5.52 -11.22 -7.52
N GLU A 49 -4.83 -11.41 -6.39
CA GLU A 49 -4.04 -12.60 -6.13
C GLU A 49 -4.91 -13.85 -6.08
N PHE A 50 -6.02 -13.80 -5.33
CA PHE A 50 -7.00 -14.90 -5.22
C PHE A 50 -7.57 -15.28 -6.60
N ARG A 51 -7.85 -14.28 -7.45
CA ARG A 51 -8.38 -14.47 -8.81
C ARG A 51 -7.33 -14.69 -9.90
N ARG A 52 -6.03 -14.65 -9.58
CA ARG A 52 -4.92 -14.82 -10.56
C ARG A 52 -4.83 -13.68 -11.58
N TRP A 53 -5.36 -12.51 -11.23
CA TRP A 53 -5.36 -11.33 -12.10
C TRP A 53 -4.04 -10.58 -11.97
N VAL A 54 -3.03 -11.08 -12.68
CA VAL A 54 -1.66 -10.54 -12.66
C VAL A 54 -1.62 -9.02 -12.90
N PRO A 55 -2.29 -8.45 -13.92
CA PRO A 55 -2.22 -7.01 -14.15
C PRO A 55 -2.78 -6.18 -12.98
N LEU A 56 -3.89 -6.62 -12.39
CA LEU A 56 -4.51 -5.90 -11.28
C LEU A 56 -3.68 -6.01 -10.00
N ARG A 57 -3.05 -7.17 -9.78
CA ARG A 57 -2.12 -7.39 -8.67
C ARG A 57 -0.93 -6.45 -8.77
N ASP A 58 -0.33 -6.34 -9.95
CA ASP A 58 0.87 -5.52 -10.14
C ASP A 58 0.54 -4.02 -10.01
N VAL A 59 -0.64 -3.58 -10.45
CA VAL A 59 -1.15 -2.23 -10.19
C VAL A 59 -1.39 -1.98 -8.70
N ALA A 60 -2.03 -2.91 -8.00
CA ALA A 60 -2.26 -2.80 -6.56
C ALA A 60 -0.95 -2.81 -5.76
N TRP A 61 0.05 -3.59 -6.21
CA TRP A 61 1.40 -3.57 -5.67
C TRP A 61 2.06 -2.20 -5.86
N ALA A 62 2.02 -1.65 -7.08
CA ALA A 62 2.58 -0.32 -7.36
C ALA A 62 1.89 0.77 -6.53
N ALA A 63 0.57 0.70 -6.38
CA ALA A 63 -0.20 1.59 -5.51
C ALA A 63 0.23 1.46 -4.03
N ASN A 64 0.49 0.24 -3.54
CA ASN A 64 0.99 0.00 -2.20
C ASN A 64 2.40 0.57 -2.00
N VAL A 65 3.27 0.47 -3.00
CA VAL A 65 4.60 1.12 -2.98
C VAL A 65 4.45 2.64 -2.95
N GLY A 66 3.57 3.21 -3.78
CA GLY A 66 3.27 4.64 -3.76
C GLY A 66 2.72 5.14 -2.41
N PHE A 67 1.90 4.32 -1.74
CA PHE A 67 1.47 4.57 -0.38
C PHE A 67 2.65 4.57 0.60
N GLY A 68 3.55 3.58 0.51
CA GLY A 68 4.78 3.54 1.30
C GLY A 68 5.67 4.77 1.10
N ILE A 69 5.83 5.24 -0.14
CA ILE A 69 6.54 6.49 -0.44
C ILE A 69 5.86 7.68 0.24
N SER A 70 4.53 7.73 0.23
CA SER A 70 3.77 8.79 0.89
C SER A 70 4.00 8.79 2.40
N VAL A 71 4.10 7.62 3.04
CA VAL A 71 4.44 7.48 4.47
C VAL A 71 5.86 8.01 4.74
N ILE A 72 6.82 7.73 3.86
CA ILE A 72 8.20 8.20 4.02
C ILE A 72 8.28 9.72 4.03
N ARG A 73 7.45 10.40 3.24
CA ARG A 73 7.40 11.87 3.22
C ARG A 73 6.98 12.49 4.54
N TRP A 74 6.34 11.73 5.44
CA TRP A 74 6.06 12.22 6.79
C TRP A 74 7.34 12.40 7.61
N PHE A 75 8.44 11.75 7.20
CA PHE A 75 9.76 11.96 7.79
C PHE A 75 10.51 13.17 7.22
N ASP A 76 10.02 13.81 6.15
CA ASP A 76 10.69 14.97 5.54
C ASP A 76 10.82 16.11 6.57
N LEU A 77 9.72 16.46 7.23
CA LEU A 77 9.68 17.54 8.23
C LEU A 77 10.62 17.31 9.43
N PRO A 78 10.64 16.14 10.11
CA PRO A 78 11.62 15.88 11.16
C PRO A 78 13.06 15.72 10.62
N ALA A 79 13.24 15.31 9.37
CA ALA A 79 14.57 15.16 8.78
C ALA A 79 15.25 16.51 8.49
N GLU A 80 14.49 17.56 8.18
CA GLU A 80 15.02 18.92 8.00
C GLU A 80 15.67 19.47 9.27
N GLY A 81 15.15 19.11 10.44
CA GLY A 81 15.70 19.50 11.75
C GLY A 81 16.76 18.56 12.31
N ALA A 82 17.03 17.41 11.67
CA ALA A 82 17.90 16.37 12.17
C ALA A 82 19.31 16.43 11.57
N SER A 83 20.33 16.16 12.39
CA SER A 83 21.73 16.07 11.96
C SER A 83 22.41 14.79 12.46
N GLY A 84 23.55 14.46 11.86
CA GLY A 84 24.38 13.32 12.24
C GLY A 84 23.62 12.00 12.29
N LEU A 85 23.72 11.31 13.43
CA LEU A 85 23.16 9.96 13.63
C LEU A 85 21.62 9.95 13.53
N THR A 86 20.95 11.01 14.00
CA THR A 86 19.48 11.14 13.92
C THR A 86 19.00 11.17 12.46
N ARG A 87 19.74 11.84 11.57
CA ARG A 87 19.41 11.86 10.15
C ARG A 87 19.57 10.48 9.50
N LEU A 88 20.61 9.72 9.89
CA LEU A 88 20.79 8.34 9.43
C LEU A 88 19.66 7.42 9.91
N VAL A 89 19.17 7.59 11.14
CA VAL A 89 18.03 6.83 11.66
C VAL A 89 16.77 7.11 10.84
N LEU A 90 16.50 8.38 10.49
CA LEU A 90 15.34 8.75 9.66
C LEU A 90 15.43 8.18 8.24
N LEU A 91 16.63 8.19 7.64
CA LEU A 91 16.86 7.53 6.35
C LEU A 91 16.65 6.01 6.44
N GLY A 92 17.17 5.38 7.51
CA GLY A 92 16.97 3.97 7.78
C GLY A 92 15.49 3.61 7.97
N ALA A 93 14.73 4.43 8.70
CA ALA A 93 13.29 4.28 8.84
C ALA A 93 12.58 4.36 7.49
N GLY A 94 12.99 5.29 6.61
CA GLY A 94 12.47 5.38 5.25
C GLY A 94 12.71 4.11 4.43
N VAL A 95 13.93 3.55 4.47
CA VAL A 95 14.25 2.28 3.81
C VAL A 95 13.44 1.12 4.38
N LEU A 96 13.29 1.04 5.70
CA LEU A 96 12.46 0.03 6.35
C LEU A 96 10.99 0.13 5.92
N CYS A 97 10.46 1.35 5.79
CA CYS A 97 9.12 1.56 5.23
C CYS A 97 9.03 1.04 3.78
N LEU A 98 10.00 1.33 2.92
CA LEU A 98 10.01 0.77 1.55
C LEU A 98 10.04 -0.75 1.55
N ILE A 99 10.92 -1.36 2.35
CA ILE A 99 11.02 -2.83 2.45
C ILE A 99 9.67 -3.40 2.91
N PHE A 100 9.04 -2.78 3.90
CA PHE A 100 7.76 -3.23 4.42
C PHE A 100 6.66 -3.17 3.35
N PHE A 101 6.49 -2.02 2.67
CA PHE A 101 5.41 -1.84 1.69
C PHE A 101 5.71 -2.52 0.33
N ALA A 102 6.96 -2.59 -0.11
CA ALA A 102 7.29 -3.20 -1.40
C ALA A 102 7.39 -4.72 -1.33
N LEU A 103 7.83 -5.29 -0.19
CA LEU A 103 8.19 -6.71 -0.10
C LEU A 103 7.39 -7.44 0.99
N ILE A 104 7.51 -7.00 2.24
CA ILE A 104 7.00 -7.78 3.38
C ILE A 104 5.47 -7.88 3.32
N CYS A 105 4.79 -6.74 3.23
CA CYS A 105 3.33 -6.70 3.25
C CYS A 105 2.72 -7.42 2.02
N PRO A 106 3.12 -7.13 0.76
CA PRO A 106 2.63 -7.88 -0.39
C PRO A 106 2.91 -9.38 -0.31
N GLY A 107 4.10 -9.77 0.20
CA GLY A 107 4.46 -11.18 0.39
C GLY A 107 3.55 -11.88 1.40
N LEU A 108 3.24 -11.24 2.53
CA LEU A 108 2.32 -11.77 3.53
C LEU A 108 0.88 -11.88 3.00
N LEU A 109 0.41 -10.85 2.28
CA LEU A 109 -0.91 -10.86 1.66
C LEU A 109 -1.01 -11.97 0.61
N ALA A 110 0.01 -12.11 -0.25
CA ALA A 110 0.04 -13.13 -1.28
C ALA A 110 0.11 -14.55 -0.69
N TRP A 111 0.91 -14.73 0.36
CA TRP A 111 0.98 -15.98 1.10
C TRP A 111 -0.37 -16.34 1.74
N GLY A 112 -1.05 -15.37 2.37
CA GLY A 112 -2.39 -15.56 2.93
C GLY A 112 -3.42 -15.91 1.87
N ALA A 113 -3.43 -15.19 0.75
CA ALA A 113 -4.31 -15.48 -0.39
C ALA A 113 -4.05 -16.88 -0.97
N GLY A 114 -2.77 -17.26 -1.11
CA GLY A 114 -2.36 -18.55 -1.65
C GLY A 114 -2.81 -19.74 -0.78
N ARG A 115 -2.84 -19.59 0.54
CA ARG A 115 -3.32 -20.65 1.46
C ARG A 115 -4.81 -20.93 1.34
N LEU A 116 -5.61 -19.93 1.00
CA LEU A 116 -7.07 -20.05 0.88
C LEU A 116 -7.52 -20.39 -0.55
N ARG A 117 -6.57 -20.43 -1.48
CA ARG A 117 -6.86 -20.50 -2.90
C ARG A 117 -7.19 -21.92 -3.35
N PRO A 118 -8.19 -22.11 -4.22
CA PRO A 118 -8.37 -23.39 -4.91
C PRO A 118 -7.19 -23.72 -5.83
N PRO A 119 -6.91 -25.02 -6.08
CA PRO A 119 -5.87 -25.47 -6.99
C PRO A 119 -6.04 -24.85 -8.38
N PRO A 120 -4.95 -24.73 -9.17
CA PRO A 120 -5.07 -24.29 -10.54
C PRO A 120 -6.01 -25.16 -11.35
N GLU A 121 -6.89 -24.52 -12.14
CA GLU A 121 -7.58 -25.22 -13.21
C GLU A 121 -6.53 -25.90 -14.08
N PRO A 122 -6.71 -27.20 -14.40
CA PRO A 122 -5.83 -27.89 -15.32
C PRO A 122 -5.75 -27.09 -16.61
N GLY A 123 -4.53 -26.78 -17.06
CA GLY A 123 -4.34 -26.15 -18.35
C GLY A 123 -5.09 -26.98 -19.41
N LEU A 124 -5.75 -26.29 -20.35
CA LEU A 124 -6.32 -26.95 -21.52
C LEU A 124 -5.28 -27.90 -22.09
N PRO A 125 -5.66 -29.12 -22.50
CA PRO A 125 -4.72 -30.06 -23.10
C PRO A 125 -4.08 -29.37 -24.29
N VAL A 126 -2.85 -28.87 -24.07
CA VAL A 126 -2.05 -28.28 -25.14
C VAL A 126 -1.75 -29.44 -26.06
N GLU A 127 -2.18 -29.33 -27.31
CA GLU A 127 -1.80 -30.28 -28.35
C GLU A 127 -0.29 -30.41 -28.30
N LYS A 128 0.18 -31.61 -27.93
CA LYS A 128 1.60 -31.88 -27.94
C LYS A 128 2.07 -31.65 -29.38
N PRO A 129 3.11 -30.83 -29.62
CA PRO A 129 3.63 -30.66 -30.97
C PRO A 129 3.89 -32.04 -31.56
N ALA A 130 3.47 -32.24 -32.80
CA ALA A 130 3.58 -33.52 -33.48
C ALA A 130 5.03 -34.03 -33.37
N SER A 131 5.19 -35.31 -33.01
CA SER A 131 6.52 -35.89 -32.86
C SER A 131 7.27 -35.81 -34.19
N PRO A 132 8.62 -35.72 -34.18
CA PRO A 132 9.42 -35.72 -35.40
C PRO A 132 9.12 -36.93 -36.31
N GLU A 133 8.76 -38.06 -35.72
CA GLU A 133 8.34 -39.27 -36.43
C GLU A 133 6.97 -39.12 -37.11
N ALA A 134 6.01 -38.45 -36.46
CA ALA A 134 4.72 -38.13 -37.05
C ALA A 134 4.88 -37.17 -38.23
N LEU A 135 5.78 -36.18 -38.12
CA LEU A 135 6.07 -35.25 -39.22
C LEU A 135 6.76 -35.95 -40.41
N ARG A 136 7.64 -36.92 -40.16
CA ARG A 136 8.28 -37.71 -41.24
C ARG A 136 7.30 -38.58 -42.01
N ARG A 137 6.24 -39.09 -41.37
CA ARG A 137 5.19 -39.88 -42.03
C ARG A 137 4.31 -39.05 -42.99
N TRP A 138 4.33 -37.72 -42.85
CA TRP A 138 3.59 -36.78 -43.70
C TRP A 138 4.45 -36.18 -44.82
N GLY A 139 5.74 -36.56 -44.90
CA GLY A 139 6.58 -36.25 -46.05
C GLY A 139 6.07 -36.94 -47.32
N PRO A 140 6.39 -36.40 -48.51
CA PRO A 140 5.97 -36.98 -49.78
C PRO A 140 6.37 -38.46 -49.84
N LYS A 141 5.42 -39.32 -50.20
CA LYS A 141 5.70 -40.72 -50.53
C LYS A 141 6.32 -40.73 -51.92
N ASP A 142 7.62 -40.96 -51.98
CA ASP A 142 8.32 -41.37 -53.20
C ASP A 142 7.90 -42.80 -53.60
#